data_AF-A0A0G4IXL3-F1
#
_entry.id   AF-A0A0G4IXL3-F1
#
_cell.length_a   1.000
_cell.length_b   1.000
_cell.length_c   1.000
_cell.angle_alpha   90.00
_cell.angle_beta   90.00
_cell.angle_gamma   90.00
#
_symmetry.space_group_name_H-M   'P 1'
#
loop_
_entity.id
_entity.type
_entity.pdbx_description
1 polymer ?
#
loop_
_entity_poly.entity_id
_entity_poly.type
_entity_poly.pdbx_seq_one_letter_code
_entity_poly.pdbx_strand_id
1 'polypeptide(L)'
;MDRHLEYCVKGHLEFDSKPPVKYTPIDSARQICTAFFGHTVEMDSMLSQMDPQTITAIMSDPDLMRLMSNPQVMAKVQQLMADPSRAAEFMNDPDLMLLMERMRSLGVNPGGTGAAPAPAPIPNPWASAASSSSVKNEVVAVYGMGQFNEIVRTEKLLVVVDFTASWCGPCRHIAPAVDSLAKLYAGKAVFLKVDVDKNRDIAQAKRIASMPTFHFYKNGDLVEEFSGANASKLESTVDRLAVVEVPKSEPAAAPSPYATIPLQAAELATFQQCKFDVVKEKIIEFNDSPGTFRRYRVELHLADVCSDCGLVLNDADLATLSSLVDVVSERTSFHRSTITPAQIDLIDRMIENWKPAHLPPLVNLLRMAVIHPSLHAWLTSANIARIVRASAPSNEASLGALRMTCNLFIRGPLKKVMVDEFDTIHEAIRPFITSPAGPIRLAYMTVLINYAISFLEPKLAATESAQSAKVQLLSICSELLQSSSDVKVINRLVLIVGSLVFRDTTCKSIAHSLQVAETCAKAQSEFATDAQLSLACSEVLKSLNDDDN
;
A
#
# COMPACT_ATOMS: atom_id res chain seq x y z
N MET A 1 -32.71 -26.40 -39.07
CA MET A 1 -32.12 -25.08 -38.81
C MET A 1 -33.08 -24.07 -39.39
N ASP A 2 -34.21 -23.91 -38.72
CA ASP A 2 -35.39 -23.22 -39.23
C ASP A 2 -36.13 -22.53 -38.08
N ARG A 3 -36.56 -21.30 -38.39
CA ARG A 3 -37.46 -20.37 -37.69
C ARG A 3 -36.90 -19.39 -36.65
N HIS A 4 -37.14 -18.13 -37.04
CA HIS A 4 -37.39 -16.92 -36.26
C HIS A 4 -36.20 -16.00 -35.97
N LEU A 5 -35.93 -15.12 -36.94
CA LEU A 5 -35.93 -13.66 -36.71
C LEU A 5 -35.94 -12.94 -38.06
N GLU A 6 -37.15 -12.68 -38.55
CA GLU A 6 -37.44 -11.78 -39.66
C GLU A 6 -38.28 -10.65 -39.07
N TYR A 7 -37.76 -9.42 -39.06
CA TYR A 7 -38.49 -8.20 -39.44
C TYR A 7 -37.51 -7.01 -39.43
N CYS A 8 -36.90 -6.79 -40.60
CA CYS A 8 -36.40 -5.48 -41.03
C CYS A 8 -37.55 -4.70 -41.68
N VAL A 9 -37.65 -3.40 -41.43
CA VAL A 9 -38.13 -2.38 -42.40
C VAL A 9 -37.30 -1.11 -42.11
N LYS A 10 -36.21 -0.83 -42.82
CA LYS A 10 -36.03 -0.34 -44.21
C LYS A 10 -36.05 1.20 -44.32
N GLY A 11 -35.07 1.71 -45.06
CA GLY A 11 -35.09 3.01 -45.75
C GLY A 11 -33.70 3.63 -45.92
N HIS A 12 -32.82 3.01 -46.73
CA HIS A 12 -32.31 3.56 -48.01
C HIS A 12 -31.17 4.59 -47.89
N LEU A 13 -29.99 4.25 -48.43
CA LEU A 13 -29.45 4.87 -49.65
C LEU A 13 -28.14 4.18 -50.10
N GLU A 14 -27.95 4.20 -51.42
CA GLU A 14 -27.04 3.39 -52.24
C GLU A 14 -25.58 3.83 -52.20
N PHE A 15 -24.69 2.85 -52.47
CA PHE A 15 -23.26 3.02 -52.71
C PHE A 15 -23.03 3.47 -54.16
N ASP A 16 -22.21 4.51 -54.35
CA ASP A 16 -21.64 4.87 -55.65
C ASP A 16 -20.13 4.57 -55.65
N SER A 17 -19.67 3.88 -56.70
CA SER A 17 -18.38 3.21 -56.79
C SER A 17 -17.32 4.07 -57.51
N LYS A 18 -16.23 4.43 -56.81
CA LYS A 18 -14.95 4.93 -57.39
C LYS A 18 -13.73 4.44 -56.58
N PRO A 19 -12.54 4.27 -57.20
CA PRO A 19 -11.40 3.57 -56.61
C PRO A 19 -10.75 4.37 -55.46
N PRO A 20 -10.01 3.73 -54.54
CA PRO A 20 -9.62 4.37 -53.29
C PRO A 20 -8.51 5.39 -53.55
N VAL A 21 -8.79 6.65 -53.21
CA VAL A 21 -7.77 7.69 -53.01
C VAL A 21 -7.08 7.39 -51.67
N LYS A 22 -5.76 7.32 -51.66
CA LYS A 22 -4.97 7.18 -50.42
C LYS A 22 -5.10 8.48 -49.61
N TYR A 23 -5.83 8.44 -48.50
CA TYR A 23 -5.88 9.53 -47.54
C TYR A 23 -4.79 9.36 -46.48
N THR A 24 -4.15 10.47 -46.11
CA THR A 24 -3.26 10.52 -44.95
C THR A 24 -4.08 10.69 -43.65
N PRO A 25 -3.55 10.31 -42.47
CA PRO A 25 -4.28 10.38 -41.20
C PRO A 25 -4.84 11.77 -40.82
N ILE A 26 -4.29 12.83 -41.42
CA ILE A 26 -4.69 14.22 -41.17
C ILE A 26 -5.99 14.60 -41.91
N ASP A 27 -6.23 14.02 -43.08
CA ASP A 27 -7.41 14.36 -43.90
C ASP A 27 -8.69 13.71 -43.35
N SER A 28 -8.57 12.51 -42.77
CA SER A 28 -9.67 11.81 -42.09
C SER A 28 -10.11 12.53 -40.81
N ALA A 29 -9.18 13.12 -40.07
CA ALA A 29 -9.50 13.92 -38.88
C ALA A 29 -10.28 15.20 -39.25
N ARG A 30 -9.94 15.83 -40.38
CA ARG A 30 -10.59 17.06 -40.87
C ARG A 30 -12.05 16.85 -41.28
N GLN A 31 -12.36 15.74 -41.95
CA GLN A 31 -13.74 15.40 -42.33
C GLN A 31 -14.61 15.05 -41.12
N ILE A 32 -14.06 14.36 -40.12
CA ILE A 32 -14.79 13.98 -38.89
C ILE A 32 -15.12 15.21 -38.05
N CYS A 33 -14.19 16.18 -37.92
CA CYS A 33 -14.45 17.42 -37.17
C CYS A 33 -15.48 18.33 -37.86
N THR A 34 -15.49 18.37 -39.20
CA THR A 34 -16.41 19.23 -39.96
C THR A 34 -17.84 18.68 -39.96
N ALA A 35 -18.00 17.35 -39.93
CA ALA A 35 -19.30 16.68 -39.91
C ALA A 35 -20.04 16.79 -38.55
N PHE A 36 -19.33 17.05 -37.45
CA PHE A 36 -19.90 17.04 -36.10
C PHE A 36 -20.13 18.41 -35.46
N PHE A 37 -19.37 19.46 -35.83
CA PHE A 37 -19.35 20.69 -35.02
C PHE A 37 -19.80 21.99 -35.69
N GLY A 38 -20.17 22.00 -36.97
CA GLY A 38 -20.93 23.10 -37.59
C GLY A 38 -20.29 24.49 -37.66
N HIS A 39 -19.22 24.79 -36.91
CA HIS A 39 -18.47 26.04 -37.00
C HIS A 39 -16.98 25.80 -36.73
N THR A 40 -16.17 26.24 -37.69
CA THR A 40 -14.73 26.47 -37.55
C THR A 40 -14.51 27.82 -36.89
N VAL A 41 -13.30 28.05 -36.36
CA VAL A 41 -12.83 29.28 -35.69
C VAL A 41 -12.99 29.26 -34.17
N GLU A 42 -12.14 28.48 -33.50
CA GLU A 42 -11.46 28.88 -32.24
C GLU A 42 -10.40 27.84 -31.82
N MET A 43 -10.49 26.60 -32.31
CA MET A 43 -9.51 25.55 -31.97
C MET A 43 -8.21 25.62 -32.80
N ASP A 44 -8.28 26.06 -34.07
CA ASP A 44 -7.10 26.20 -34.94
C ASP A 44 -6.10 27.24 -34.42
N SER A 45 -6.56 28.29 -33.75
CA SER A 45 -5.70 29.31 -33.13
C SER A 45 -4.95 28.75 -31.92
N MET A 46 -5.60 27.91 -31.09
CA MET A 46 -4.96 27.27 -29.93
C MET A 46 -3.97 26.18 -30.36
N LEU A 47 -4.35 25.35 -31.32
CA LEU A 47 -3.50 24.24 -31.80
C LEU A 47 -2.28 24.75 -32.58
N SER A 48 -2.36 25.92 -33.23
CA SER A 48 -1.22 26.51 -33.93
C SER A 48 -0.07 26.97 -33.02
N GLN A 49 -0.34 27.12 -31.71
CA GLN A 49 0.64 27.57 -30.70
C GLN A 49 1.19 26.42 -29.84
N MET A 50 0.72 25.19 -30.06
CA MET A 50 1.13 24.01 -29.31
C MET A 50 2.20 23.22 -30.07
N ASP A 51 3.14 22.64 -29.33
CA ASP A 51 4.15 21.76 -29.92
C ASP A 51 3.49 20.50 -30.54
N PRO A 52 3.93 20.04 -31.73
CA PRO A 52 3.39 18.85 -32.39
C PRO A 52 3.43 17.56 -31.55
N GLN A 53 4.40 17.42 -30.63
CA GLN A 53 4.49 16.26 -29.73
C GLN A 53 3.38 16.31 -28.67
N THR A 54 3.09 17.49 -28.13
CA THR A 54 1.99 17.73 -27.20
C THR A 54 0.64 17.44 -27.86
N ILE A 55 0.43 17.87 -29.10
CA ILE A 55 -0.80 17.56 -29.87
C ILE A 55 -0.95 16.05 -30.06
N THR A 56 0.15 15.36 -30.41
CA THR A 56 0.15 13.90 -30.57
C THR A 56 -0.15 13.19 -29.25
N ALA A 57 0.40 13.67 -28.13
CA ALA A 57 0.16 13.12 -26.80
C ALA A 57 -1.30 13.32 -26.35
N ILE A 58 -1.88 14.50 -26.65
CA ILE A 58 -3.29 14.79 -26.37
C ILE A 58 -4.21 13.85 -27.16
N MET A 59 -3.95 13.68 -28.46
CA MET A 59 -4.76 12.82 -29.33
C MET A 59 -4.59 11.32 -29.04
N SER A 60 -3.50 10.93 -28.37
CA SER A 60 -3.21 9.53 -27.99
C SER A 60 -3.78 9.15 -26.62
N ASP A 61 -4.25 10.11 -25.82
CA ASP A 61 -4.90 9.88 -24.53
C ASP A 61 -6.44 9.80 -24.70
N PRO A 62 -7.05 8.60 -24.60
CA PRO A 62 -8.48 8.41 -24.81
C PRO A 62 -9.35 9.07 -23.74
N ASP A 63 -8.84 9.24 -22.51
CA ASP A 63 -9.57 9.91 -21.42
C ASP A 63 -9.60 11.42 -21.69
N LEU A 64 -8.47 11.98 -22.13
CA LEU A 64 -8.36 13.39 -22.45
C LEU A 64 -9.23 13.77 -23.66
N MET A 65 -9.22 12.96 -24.72
CA MET A 65 -10.10 13.15 -25.88
C MET A 65 -11.58 13.11 -25.50
N ARG A 66 -11.98 12.18 -24.62
CA ARG A 66 -13.35 12.11 -24.10
C ARG A 66 -13.71 13.38 -23.32
N LEU A 67 -12.84 13.86 -22.44
CA LEU A 67 -13.09 15.06 -21.61
C LEU A 67 -13.15 16.35 -22.45
N MET A 68 -12.24 16.51 -23.41
CA MET A 68 -12.23 17.67 -24.32
C MET A 68 -13.41 17.67 -25.28
N SER A 69 -13.96 16.50 -25.60
CA SER A 69 -15.18 16.39 -26.41
C SER A 69 -16.48 16.69 -25.63
N ASN A 70 -16.42 16.81 -24.30
CA ASN A 70 -17.58 17.07 -23.46
C ASN A 70 -17.88 18.59 -23.37
N PRO A 71 -19.02 19.07 -23.92
CA PRO A 71 -19.34 20.50 -23.94
C PRO A 71 -19.47 21.13 -22.54
N GLN A 72 -19.91 20.36 -21.54
CA GLN A 72 -20.09 20.86 -20.17
C GLN A 72 -18.76 21.07 -19.46
N VAL A 73 -17.77 20.20 -19.73
CA VAL A 73 -16.42 20.33 -19.18
C VAL A 73 -15.73 21.52 -19.81
N MET A 74 -15.82 21.67 -21.13
CA MET A 74 -15.21 22.80 -21.85
C MET A 74 -15.84 24.15 -21.48
N ALA A 75 -17.15 24.20 -21.23
CA ALA A 75 -17.80 25.41 -20.72
C ALA A 75 -17.26 25.82 -19.34
N LYS A 76 -16.97 24.87 -18.45
CA LYS A 76 -16.36 25.13 -17.14
C LYS A 76 -14.90 25.57 -17.26
N VAL A 77 -14.13 24.97 -18.16
CA VAL A 77 -12.77 25.43 -18.49
C VAL A 77 -12.80 26.87 -18.99
N GLN A 78 -13.73 27.22 -19.88
CA GLN A 78 -13.88 28.58 -20.38
C GLN A 78 -14.29 29.57 -19.28
N GLN A 79 -15.18 29.18 -18.36
CA GLN A 79 -15.53 29.99 -17.19
C GLN A 79 -14.33 30.20 -16.26
N LEU A 80 -13.51 29.18 -16.05
CA LEU A 80 -12.30 29.27 -15.24
C LEU A 80 -11.21 30.13 -15.90
N MET A 81 -11.07 30.04 -17.23
CA MET A 81 -10.16 30.90 -17.99
C MET A 81 -10.62 32.36 -18.00
N ALA A 82 -11.94 32.59 -18.00
CA ALA A 82 -12.52 33.93 -17.91
C ALA A 82 -12.41 34.54 -16.50
N ASP A 83 -12.52 33.72 -15.46
CA ASP A 83 -12.40 34.15 -14.06
C ASP A 83 -11.69 33.08 -13.18
N PRO A 84 -10.37 33.19 -13.01
CA PRO A 84 -9.59 32.26 -12.20
C PRO A 84 -9.97 32.26 -10.70
N SER A 85 -10.64 33.29 -10.20
CA SER A 85 -11.02 33.40 -8.78
C SER A 85 -12.11 32.38 -8.40
N ARG A 86 -12.85 31.87 -9.39
CA ARG A 86 -13.90 30.86 -9.21
C ARG A 86 -13.37 29.42 -9.19
N ALA A 87 -12.04 29.22 -9.21
CA ALA A 87 -11.42 27.89 -9.15
C ALA A 87 -11.97 27.01 -8.01
N ALA A 88 -12.28 27.61 -6.86
CA ALA A 88 -12.82 26.89 -5.70
C ALA A 88 -14.19 26.25 -5.96
N GLU A 89 -15.00 26.83 -6.86
CA GLU A 89 -16.33 26.30 -7.22
C GLU A 89 -16.24 24.99 -8.02
N PHE A 90 -15.10 24.75 -8.69
CA PHE A 90 -14.92 23.60 -9.57
C PHE A 90 -13.95 22.54 -9.02
N MET A 91 -13.36 22.75 -7.83
CA MET A 91 -12.44 21.79 -7.20
C MET A 91 -13.07 20.43 -6.87
N ASN A 92 -14.41 20.37 -6.79
CA ASN A 92 -15.16 19.13 -6.53
C ASN A 92 -15.69 18.47 -7.81
N ASP A 93 -15.41 19.01 -8.99
CA ASP A 93 -15.83 18.42 -10.26
C ASP A 93 -14.80 17.36 -10.72
N PRO A 94 -15.17 16.06 -10.73
CA PRO A 94 -14.23 14.98 -11.02
C PRO A 94 -13.70 15.02 -12.46
N ASP A 95 -14.52 15.48 -13.42
CA ASP A 95 -14.13 15.55 -14.83
C ASP A 95 -13.18 16.72 -15.09
N LEU A 96 -13.39 17.87 -14.42
CA LEU A 96 -12.48 19.01 -14.51
C LEU A 96 -11.14 18.74 -13.81
N MET A 97 -11.17 18.09 -12.64
CA MET A 97 -9.95 17.70 -11.92
C MET A 97 -9.13 16.68 -12.70
N LEU A 98 -9.79 15.69 -13.32
CA LEU A 98 -9.14 14.71 -14.19
C LEU A 98 -8.55 15.38 -15.44
N LEU A 99 -9.25 16.33 -16.05
CA LEU A 99 -8.76 17.11 -17.19
C LEU A 99 -7.52 17.92 -16.81
N MET A 100 -7.55 18.64 -15.68
CA MET A 100 -6.42 19.44 -15.20
C MET A 100 -5.19 18.59 -14.86
N GLU A 101 -5.40 17.43 -14.22
CA GLU A 101 -4.34 16.49 -13.89
C GLU A 101 -3.65 15.96 -15.15
N ARG A 102 -4.46 15.53 -16.14
CA ARG A 102 -3.95 15.04 -17.43
C ARG A 102 -3.24 16.14 -18.22
N MET A 103 -3.78 17.35 -18.28
CA MET A 103 -3.12 18.49 -18.93
C MET A 103 -1.81 18.90 -18.24
N ARG A 104 -1.78 18.90 -16.91
CA ARG A 104 -0.57 19.19 -16.13
C ARG A 104 0.51 18.13 -16.35
N SER A 105 0.12 16.85 -16.44
CA SER A 105 1.04 15.76 -16.74
C SER A 105 1.69 15.89 -18.13
N LEU A 106 1.03 16.61 -19.05
CA LEU A 106 1.53 16.93 -20.39
C LEU A 106 2.26 18.28 -20.46
N GLY A 107 2.46 18.97 -19.32
CA GLY A 107 3.14 20.27 -19.28
C GLY A 107 2.34 21.45 -19.82
N VAL A 108 1.03 21.31 -20.03
CA VAL A 108 0.15 22.37 -20.53
C VAL A 108 -0.47 23.13 -19.36
N ASN A 109 -0.05 24.37 -19.14
CA ASN A 109 -0.68 25.29 -18.19
C ASN A 109 -1.78 26.09 -18.91
N PRO A 110 -3.06 26.00 -18.49
CA PRO A 110 -4.13 26.81 -19.06
C PRO A 110 -4.01 28.23 -18.50
N GLY A 111 -3.19 29.06 -19.16
CA GLY A 111 -2.89 30.42 -18.74
C GLY A 111 -1.72 31.00 -19.51
N GLY A 112 -1.79 31.00 -20.84
CA GLY A 112 -0.75 31.57 -21.68
C GLY A 112 -0.84 33.10 -21.73
N THR A 113 0.10 33.80 -21.08
CA THR A 113 0.81 34.95 -21.65
C THR A 113 2.20 35.06 -21.00
N GLY A 114 3.19 35.45 -21.80
CA GLY A 114 4.60 35.40 -21.45
C GLY A 114 5.07 36.41 -20.40
N ALA A 115 6.16 36.02 -19.73
CA ALA A 115 7.18 36.81 -19.01
C ALA A 115 6.83 38.21 -18.45
N ALA A 116 6.74 38.31 -17.12
CA ALA A 116 7.30 39.39 -16.27
C ALA A 116 7.33 38.93 -14.78
N PRO A 117 8.27 39.43 -13.94
CA PRO A 117 8.57 38.84 -12.63
C PRO A 117 7.48 39.14 -11.59
N ALA A 118 7.26 38.20 -10.68
CA ALA A 118 6.28 38.32 -9.60
C ALA A 118 6.57 39.54 -8.69
N PRO A 119 5.55 40.32 -8.28
CA PRO A 119 5.70 41.36 -7.27
C PRO A 119 5.98 40.72 -5.90
N ALA A 120 6.82 41.39 -5.10
CA ALA A 120 7.22 40.96 -3.77
C ALA A 120 6.00 40.78 -2.83
N PRO A 121 5.98 39.75 -1.96
CA PRO A 121 4.92 39.59 -0.99
C PRO A 121 4.94 40.71 0.06
N ILE A 122 3.76 41.24 0.36
CA ILE A 122 3.51 42.15 1.50
C ILE A 122 3.87 41.39 2.80
N PRO A 123 4.63 41.99 3.74
CA PRO A 123 5.02 41.31 4.97
C PRO A 123 3.82 41.05 5.87
N ASN A 124 3.77 39.82 6.34
CA ASN A 124 2.76 39.32 7.25
C ASN A 124 3.04 39.79 8.70
N PRO A 125 2.09 40.43 9.42
CA PRO A 125 2.34 41.02 10.74
C PRO A 125 2.59 40.03 11.88
N TRP A 126 2.53 38.72 11.65
CA TRP A 126 2.81 37.70 12.68
C TRP A 126 4.15 36.96 12.49
N ALA A 127 5.03 37.45 11.63
CA ALA A 127 6.40 36.93 11.51
C ALA A 127 7.31 37.43 12.66
N SER A 128 7.05 36.99 13.89
CA SER A 128 8.05 36.96 14.96
C SER A 128 7.58 36.03 16.07
N ALA A 129 7.71 34.72 15.83
CA ALA A 129 8.04 33.69 16.83
C ALA A 129 7.67 32.30 16.28
N ALA A 130 8.58 31.67 15.53
CA ALA A 130 8.75 30.21 15.49
C ALA A 130 9.86 29.87 14.48
N SER A 131 11.01 29.47 14.99
CA SER A 131 12.15 28.99 14.22
C SER A 131 12.01 27.51 13.85
N SER A 132 12.07 27.26 12.54
CA SER A 132 12.67 26.13 11.79
C SER A 132 12.36 24.66 12.16
N SER A 133 11.80 23.92 11.20
CA SER A 133 12.57 23.01 10.33
C SER A 133 11.72 22.45 9.18
N SER A 134 12.21 22.60 7.94
CA SER A 134 11.60 22.09 6.70
C SER A 134 12.38 20.87 6.22
N VAL A 135 11.70 19.75 5.96
CA VAL A 135 12.31 18.56 5.34
C VAL A 135 12.63 18.88 3.88
N LYS A 136 13.90 18.72 3.47
CA LYS A 136 14.39 18.99 2.11
C LYS A 136 14.49 17.67 1.31
N ASN A 137 13.87 17.62 0.14
CA ASN A 137 13.88 16.46 -0.77
C ASN A 137 15.12 16.42 -1.70
N GLU A 138 16.26 16.98 -1.28
CA GLU A 138 17.45 17.18 -2.13
C GLU A 138 18.75 16.87 -1.37
N VAL A 139 19.81 16.53 -2.12
CA VAL A 139 21.17 16.38 -1.56
C VAL A 139 21.66 17.73 -1.07
N VAL A 140 21.98 17.82 0.22
CA VAL A 140 22.39 19.07 0.85
C VAL A 140 23.90 19.28 0.70
N ALA A 141 24.29 20.33 0.00
CA ALA A 141 25.69 20.74 -0.07
C ALA A 141 26.14 21.36 1.27
N VAL A 142 27.30 20.91 1.76
CA VAL A 142 27.91 21.37 3.02
C VAL A 142 29.08 22.29 2.72
N TYR A 143 29.12 23.45 3.40
CA TYR A 143 30.08 24.53 3.15
C TYR A 143 31.00 24.85 4.33
N GLY A 144 30.93 24.09 5.43
CA GLY A 144 31.88 24.24 6.53
C GLY A 144 31.67 23.26 7.68
N MET A 145 32.70 23.12 8.51
CA MET A 145 32.75 22.18 9.65
C MET A 145 31.63 22.39 10.67
N GLY A 146 31.22 23.64 10.93
CA GLY A 146 30.11 23.95 11.83
C GLY A 146 28.79 23.34 11.36
N GLN A 147 28.44 23.59 10.10
CA GLN A 147 27.25 23.04 9.44
C GLN A 147 27.30 21.50 9.37
N PHE A 148 28.47 20.94 9.03
CA PHE A 148 28.66 19.49 8.99
C PHE A 148 28.39 18.85 10.36
N ASN A 149 29.01 19.38 11.41
CA ASN A 149 28.87 18.84 12.76
C ASN A 149 27.47 19.03 13.31
N GLU A 150 26.81 20.15 13.00
CA GLU A 150 25.42 20.38 13.36
C GLU A 150 24.53 19.31 12.75
N ILE A 151 24.53 19.16 11.41
CA ILE A 151 23.67 18.20 10.72
C ILE A 151 23.93 16.76 11.21
N VAL A 152 25.20 16.33 11.29
CA VAL A 152 25.54 14.97 11.71
C VAL A 152 25.11 14.69 13.17
N ARG A 153 25.12 15.71 14.05
CA ARG A 153 24.72 15.55 15.46
C ARG A 153 23.22 15.67 15.68
N THR A 154 22.53 16.54 14.94
CA THR A 154 21.12 16.84 15.17
C THR A 154 20.19 15.94 14.37
N GLU A 155 20.65 15.40 13.25
CA GLU A 155 19.82 14.55 12.38
C GLU A 155 19.61 13.18 13.02
N LYS A 156 18.34 12.76 13.08
CA LYS A 156 17.92 11.48 13.68
C LYS A 156 17.86 10.37 12.64
N LEU A 157 17.72 10.75 11.37
CA LEU A 157 17.76 9.83 10.24
C LEU A 157 19.20 9.41 9.93
N LEU A 158 19.36 8.38 9.11
CA LEU A 158 20.67 8.01 8.57
C LEU A 158 21.23 9.19 7.76
N VAL A 159 22.40 9.71 8.13
CA VAL A 159 23.09 10.74 7.35
C VAL A 159 24.12 10.07 6.45
N VAL A 160 23.92 10.17 5.14
CA VAL A 160 24.82 9.63 4.12
C VAL A 160 25.63 10.80 3.55
N VAL A 161 26.94 10.78 3.71
CA VAL A 161 27.83 11.84 3.22
C VAL A 161 28.63 11.36 2.02
N ASP A 162 28.43 12.00 0.86
CA ASP A 162 29.27 11.86 -0.33
C ASP A 162 30.43 12.87 -0.28
N PHE A 163 31.64 12.37 0.01
CA PHE A 163 32.88 13.13 -0.12
C PHE A 163 33.38 13.07 -1.56
N THR A 164 33.37 14.23 -2.22
CA THR A 164 33.46 14.33 -3.66
C THR A 164 34.42 15.44 -4.10
N ALA A 165 34.76 15.48 -5.39
CA ALA A 165 35.51 16.58 -5.98
C ALA A 165 35.06 16.81 -7.43
N SER A 166 35.09 18.07 -7.87
CA SER A 166 34.65 18.45 -9.23
C SER A 166 35.47 17.77 -10.35
N TRP A 167 36.78 17.58 -10.12
CA TRP A 167 37.69 16.93 -11.07
C TRP A 167 37.61 15.39 -11.05
N CYS A 168 37.00 14.78 -10.02
CA CYS A 168 36.92 13.34 -9.85
C CYS A 168 35.95 12.68 -10.84
N GLY A 169 36.50 11.89 -11.78
CA GLY A 169 35.72 11.14 -12.78
C GLY A 169 34.70 10.17 -12.18
N PRO A 170 35.09 9.25 -11.28
CA PRO A 170 34.15 8.31 -10.64
C PRO A 170 33.03 9.01 -9.85
N CYS A 171 33.31 10.16 -9.25
CA CYS A 171 32.33 10.95 -8.51
C CYS A 171 31.20 11.45 -9.41
N ARG A 172 31.52 11.89 -10.64
CA ARG A 172 30.51 12.30 -11.63
C ARG A 172 29.62 11.14 -12.08
N HIS A 173 30.15 9.92 -12.12
CA HIS A 173 29.38 8.74 -12.54
C HIS A 173 28.36 8.31 -11.48
N ILE A 174 28.69 8.39 -10.18
CA ILE A 174 27.80 7.97 -9.12
C ILE A 174 26.78 9.04 -8.69
N ALA A 175 27.04 10.33 -8.98
CA ALA A 175 26.17 11.44 -8.57
C ALA A 175 24.69 11.26 -8.94
N PRO A 176 24.29 10.81 -10.15
CA PRO A 176 22.88 10.57 -10.46
C PRO A 176 22.23 9.48 -9.59
N ALA A 177 23.00 8.47 -9.17
CA ALA A 177 22.53 7.43 -8.27
C ALA A 177 22.34 7.97 -6.85
N VAL A 178 23.27 8.82 -6.38
CA VAL A 178 23.15 9.53 -5.09
C VAL A 178 21.89 10.41 -5.08
N ASP A 179 21.66 11.19 -6.14
CA ASP A 179 20.47 12.06 -6.24
C ASP A 179 19.17 11.26 -6.29
N SER A 180 19.17 10.12 -6.97
CA SER A 180 18.01 9.21 -7.04
C SER A 180 17.71 8.57 -5.68
N LEU A 181 18.75 8.12 -4.95
CA LEU A 181 18.60 7.59 -3.60
C LEU A 181 18.15 8.65 -2.60
N ALA A 182 18.64 9.89 -2.71
CA ALA A 182 18.19 10.99 -1.85
C ALA A 182 16.68 11.25 -1.97
N LYS A 183 16.12 11.12 -3.18
CA LYS A 183 14.67 11.21 -3.41
C LYS A 183 13.93 9.97 -2.90
N LEU A 184 14.46 8.78 -3.17
CA LEU A 184 13.83 7.50 -2.79
C LEU A 184 13.73 7.33 -1.26
N TYR A 185 14.74 7.79 -0.53
CA TYR A 185 14.80 7.71 0.94
C TYR A 185 14.46 9.04 1.62
N ALA A 186 13.76 9.95 0.94
CA ALA A 186 13.24 11.17 1.56
C ALA A 186 12.42 10.85 2.81
N GLY A 187 12.76 11.49 3.93
CA GLY A 187 12.15 11.20 5.24
C GLY A 187 12.65 9.93 5.94
N LYS A 188 13.60 9.19 5.35
CA LYS A 188 14.25 8.00 5.96
C LYS A 188 15.77 8.14 6.10
N ALA A 189 16.41 8.89 5.20
CA ALA A 189 17.82 9.23 5.24
C ALA A 189 18.04 10.65 4.69
N VAL A 190 19.11 11.29 5.14
CA VAL A 190 19.55 12.60 4.66
C VAL A 190 20.86 12.45 3.91
N PHE A 191 20.91 12.96 2.69
CA PHE A 191 22.10 12.89 1.85
C PHE A 191 22.82 14.23 1.85
N LEU A 192 24.11 14.21 2.18
CA LEU A 192 25.00 15.36 2.19
C LEU A 192 26.06 15.21 1.12
N LYS A 193 26.48 16.34 0.57
CA LYS A 193 27.61 16.42 -0.36
C LYS A 193 28.67 17.34 0.20
N VAL A 194 29.88 16.81 0.37
CA VAL A 194 31.05 17.56 0.84
C VAL A 194 32.10 17.57 -0.27
N ASP A 195 32.31 18.73 -0.87
CA ASP A 195 33.42 18.95 -1.79
C ASP A 195 34.73 19.09 -0.98
N VAL A 196 35.66 18.15 -1.16
CA VAL A 196 36.91 18.08 -0.37
C VAL A 196 37.87 19.23 -0.68
N ASP A 197 37.78 19.86 -1.86
CA ASP A 197 38.60 21.02 -2.20
C ASP A 197 38.13 22.27 -1.46
N LYS A 198 36.81 22.38 -1.26
CA LYS A 198 36.16 23.49 -0.56
C LYS A 198 36.15 23.32 0.96
N ASN A 199 36.17 22.08 1.44
CA ASN A 199 36.06 21.72 2.85
C ASN A 199 37.24 20.84 3.31
N ARG A 200 38.47 21.34 3.11
CA ARG A 200 39.71 20.59 3.39
C ARG A 200 39.86 20.19 4.86
N ASP A 201 39.36 21.03 5.76
CA ASP A 201 39.28 20.78 7.19
C ASP A 201 38.40 19.57 7.52
N ILE A 202 37.22 19.46 6.88
CA ILE A 202 36.33 18.30 7.04
C ILE A 202 36.99 17.05 6.44
N ALA A 203 37.55 17.16 5.24
CA ALA A 203 38.22 16.05 4.58
C ALA A 203 39.40 15.50 5.41
N GLN A 204 40.22 16.38 5.99
CA GLN A 204 41.33 15.99 6.86
C GLN A 204 40.83 15.36 8.16
N ALA A 205 39.85 15.98 8.82
CA ALA A 205 39.30 15.48 10.08
C ALA A 205 38.63 14.11 9.93
N LYS A 206 38.00 13.85 8.77
CA LYS A 206 37.36 12.58 8.43
C LYS A 206 38.29 11.61 7.68
N ARG A 207 39.58 11.95 7.54
CA ARG A 207 40.63 11.11 6.94
C ARG A 207 40.30 10.65 5.52
N ILE A 208 39.66 11.51 4.73
CA ILE A 208 39.31 11.22 3.34
C ILE A 208 40.59 11.18 2.49
N ALA A 209 40.90 10.00 1.96
CA ALA A 209 42.10 9.75 1.17
C ALA A 209 41.82 9.54 -0.33
N SER A 210 40.56 9.30 -0.70
CA SER A 210 40.14 9.06 -2.08
C SER A 210 38.69 9.51 -2.27
N MET A 211 38.25 9.72 -3.50
CA MET A 211 36.87 10.10 -3.79
C MET A 211 36.30 9.24 -4.94
N PRO A 212 35.00 8.90 -4.92
CA PRO A 212 34.05 9.22 -3.85
C PRO A 212 34.27 8.33 -2.61
N THR A 213 34.08 8.91 -1.44
CA THR A 213 34.02 8.16 -0.17
C THR A 213 32.68 8.45 0.48
N PHE A 214 32.00 7.39 0.91
CA PHE A 214 30.71 7.47 1.56
C PHE A 214 30.87 7.16 3.04
N HIS A 215 30.45 8.10 3.88
CA HIS A 215 30.32 7.88 5.31
C HIS A 215 28.85 7.83 5.69
N PHE A 216 28.52 6.89 6.57
CA PHE A 216 27.17 6.69 7.08
C PHE A 216 27.19 7.02 8.57
N TYR A 217 26.41 8.03 8.96
CA TYR A 217 26.28 8.43 10.35
C TYR A 217 24.88 8.13 10.88
N LYS A 218 24.81 7.64 12.12
CA LYS A 218 23.55 7.43 12.84
C LYS A 218 23.75 7.92 14.27
N ASN A 219 22.89 8.82 14.73
CA ASN A 219 23.00 9.45 16.06
C ASN A 219 24.36 10.13 16.31
N GLY A 220 24.98 10.72 15.27
CA GLY A 220 26.28 11.38 15.36
C GLY A 220 27.50 10.46 15.24
N ASP A 221 27.32 9.15 15.33
CA ASP A 221 28.40 8.17 15.23
C ASP A 221 28.56 7.65 13.80
N LEU A 222 29.81 7.45 13.38
CA LEU A 222 30.13 6.82 12.09
C LEU A 222 29.86 5.32 12.21
N VAL A 223 28.84 4.83 11.52
CA VAL A 223 28.41 3.42 11.58
C VAL A 223 29.01 2.57 10.46
N GLU A 224 29.29 3.18 9.31
CA GLU A 224 29.93 2.51 8.18
C GLU A 224 30.62 3.52 7.27
N GLU A 225 31.65 3.08 6.56
CA GLU A 225 32.27 3.83 5.48
C GLU A 225 32.73 2.90 4.36
N PHE A 226 32.75 3.43 3.13
CA PHE A 226 33.51 2.80 2.05
C PHE A 226 33.90 3.82 1.00
N SER A 227 34.91 3.48 0.20
CA SER A 227 35.37 4.30 -0.92
C SER A 227 35.11 3.61 -2.26
N GLY A 228 34.87 4.41 -3.29
CA GLY A 228 34.65 3.97 -4.67
C GLY A 228 33.22 4.19 -5.18
N ALA A 229 33.11 4.38 -6.50
CA ALA A 229 31.84 4.59 -7.19
C ALA A 229 31.08 3.26 -7.39
N ASN A 230 30.51 2.71 -6.30
CA ASN A 230 29.72 1.48 -6.33
C ASN A 230 28.27 1.74 -5.91
N ALA A 231 27.38 1.90 -6.90
CA ALA A 231 25.97 2.21 -6.67
C ALA A 231 25.21 1.08 -5.95
N SER A 232 25.45 -0.19 -6.33
CA SER A 232 24.78 -1.34 -5.70
C SER A 232 25.18 -1.49 -4.23
N LYS A 233 26.46 -1.28 -3.90
CA LYS A 233 26.92 -1.27 -2.52
C LYS A 233 26.31 -0.11 -1.75
N LEU A 234 26.28 1.10 -2.33
CA LEU A 234 25.65 2.28 -1.73
C LEU A 234 24.18 2.01 -1.40
N GLU A 235 23.40 1.52 -2.36
CA GLU A 235 21.98 1.18 -2.18
C GLU A 235 21.78 0.12 -1.10
N SER A 236 22.52 -1.00 -1.15
CA SER A 236 22.40 -2.06 -0.15
C SER A 236 22.79 -1.63 1.27
N THR A 237 23.76 -0.73 1.41
CA THR A 237 24.17 -0.18 2.71
C THR A 237 23.13 0.81 3.22
N VAL A 238 22.55 1.66 2.37
CA VAL A 238 21.42 2.53 2.75
C VAL A 238 20.22 1.68 3.18
N ASP A 239 19.86 0.65 2.42
CA ASP A 239 18.76 -0.27 2.77
C ASP A 239 18.96 -0.93 4.13
N ARG A 240 20.18 -1.43 4.39
CA ARG A 240 20.49 -2.10 5.65
C ARG A 240 20.49 -1.14 6.84
N LEU A 241 21.01 0.08 6.66
CA LEU A 241 21.22 1.03 7.76
C LEU A 241 20.03 1.97 8.01
N ALA A 242 19.21 2.22 6.98
CA ALA A 242 17.96 2.98 7.07
C ALA A 242 16.82 2.17 7.72
N VAL A 243 17.05 0.90 8.06
CA VAL A 243 16.18 0.17 8.98
C VAL A 243 16.24 0.84 10.34
N VAL A 244 15.11 1.38 10.76
CA VAL A 244 14.94 2.02 12.06
C VAL A 244 14.92 0.93 13.13
N GLU A 245 16.07 0.68 13.77
CA GLU A 245 16.08 0.17 15.14
C GLU A 245 15.72 1.32 16.08
N VAL A 246 14.73 1.11 16.93
CA VAL A 246 14.29 2.08 17.95
C VAL A 246 14.89 1.67 19.31
N PRO A 247 15.89 2.42 19.82
CA PRO A 247 16.09 2.56 21.27
C PRO A 247 15.55 3.91 21.77
N LYS A 248 15.02 3.86 22.98
CA LYS A 248 14.13 4.81 23.67
C LYS A 248 14.91 5.96 24.37
N SER A 249 14.57 7.22 24.09
CA SER A 249 14.50 8.32 25.08
C SER A 249 13.72 9.54 24.53
N GLU A 250 12.84 10.09 25.36
CA GLU A 250 11.84 11.14 25.05
C GLU A 250 12.43 12.56 24.87
N PRO A 251 11.76 13.41 24.07
CA PRO A 251 11.66 14.83 24.42
C PRO A 251 10.22 15.38 24.38
N ALA A 252 9.91 16.11 25.45
CA ALA A 252 9.00 17.25 25.60
C ALA A 252 7.75 17.34 24.69
N ALA A 253 6.61 17.07 25.34
CA ALA A 253 5.23 17.46 25.04
C ALA A 253 4.99 18.27 23.74
N ALA A 254 4.95 17.55 22.62
CA ALA A 254 4.01 17.87 21.56
C ALA A 254 2.58 17.61 22.08
N PRO A 255 1.55 18.37 21.65
CA PRO A 255 0.18 18.05 21.99
C PRO A 255 -0.10 16.61 21.60
N SER A 256 -0.76 15.89 22.51
CA SER A 256 -0.95 14.45 22.44
C SER A 256 -1.28 13.98 21.02
N PRO A 257 -0.63 12.92 20.50
CA PRO A 257 -1.07 12.27 19.26
C PRO A 257 -2.49 11.67 19.34
N TYR A 258 -3.17 11.84 20.48
CA TYR A 258 -4.58 11.51 20.72
C TYR A 258 -5.48 12.73 20.97
N ALA A 259 -4.95 13.97 20.99
CA ALA A 259 -5.79 15.17 20.96
C ALA A 259 -6.50 15.34 19.60
N THR A 260 -5.91 14.74 18.56
CA THR A 260 -6.56 14.46 17.29
C THR A 260 -6.07 13.10 16.85
N ILE A 261 -6.82 12.05 17.21
CA ILE A 261 -6.99 10.94 16.26
C ILE A 261 -7.44 11.64 14.98
N PRO A 262 -6.68 11.62 13.87
CA PRO A 262 -7.37 11.83 12.63
C PRO A 262 -8.24 10.58 12.50
N LEU A 263 -9.55 10.75 12.67
CA LEU A 263 -10.56 9.91 12.05
C LEU A 263 -10.44 10.02 10.49
N GLN A 264 -9.22 10.12 9.96
CA GLN A 264 -8.92 9.81 8.57
C GLN A 264 -8.82 8.30 8.50
N ALA A 265 -10.02 7.74 8.44
CA ALA A 265 -10.42 6.36 8.24
C ALA A 265 -10.01 5.37 9.34
N ALA A 266 -11.01 4.67 9.86
CA ALA A 266 -10.82 3.37 10.48
C ALA A 266 -10.27 2.40 9.41
N GLU A 267 -8.98 2.49 9.13
CA GLU A 267 -8.35 1.74 8.03
C GLU A 267 -8.04 0.32 8.48
N LEU A 268 -8.57 -0.63 7.72
CA LEU A 268 -8.27 -2.05 7.92
C LEU A 268 -6.77 -2.29 7.77
N ALA A 269 -6.21 -3.10 8.66
CA ALA A 269 -4.87 -3.61 8.48
C ALA A 269 -4.86 -4.60 7.30
N THR A 270 -4.06 -4.31 6.27
CA THR A 270 -3.96 -5.16 5.08
C THR A 270 -2.50 -5.49 4.76
N PHE A 271 -2.28 -6.65 4.15
CA PHE A 271 -0.96 -7.22 3.84
C PHE A 271 -0.87 -7.54 2.35
N GLN A 272 -0.73 -6.50 1.55
CA GLN A 272 -0.79 -6.62 0.10
C GLN A 272 0.59 -6.75 -0.56
N GLN A 273 1.70 -6.79 0.17
CA GLN A 273 3.03 -6.92 -0.46
C GLN A 273 3.40 -8.38 -0.69
N CYS A 274 3.71 -8.78 -1.93
CA CYS A 274 4.09 -10.14 -2.30
C CYS A 274 5.18 -10.14 -3.37
N LYS A 275 6.20 -10.99 -3.22
CA LYS A 275 7.23 -11.24 -4.25
C LYS A 275 6.84 -12.49 -5.02
N PHE A 276 6.14 -12.30 -6.14
CA PHE A 276 5.51 -13.41 -6.88
C PHE A 276 6.53 -14.41 -7.46
N ASP A 277 7.66 -13.93 -7.95
CA ASP A 277 8.73 -14.80 -8.47
C ASP A 277 9.27 -15.74 -7.39
N VAL A 278 9.56 -15.19 -6.19
CA VAL A 278 10.04 -15.95 -5.04
C VAL A 278 9.00 -16.98 -4.58
N VAL A 279 7.71 -16.64 -4.62
CA VAL A 279 6.63 -17.57 -4.27
C VAL A 279 6.59 -18.74 -5.24
N LYS A 280 6.68 -18.47 -6.55
CA LYS A 280 6.69 -19.48 -7.60
C LYS A 280 7.91 -20.39 -7.49
N GLU A 281 9.10 -19.82 -7.33
CA GLU A 281 10.36 -20.55 -7.14
C GLU A 281 10.29 -21.48 -5.93
N LYS A 282 9.81 -21.00 -4.77
CA LYS A 282 9.69 -21.82 -3.57
C LYS A 282 8.68 -22.96 -3.71
N ILE A 283 7.57 -22.73 -4.41
CA ILE A 283 6.60 -23.80 -4.69
C ILE A 283 7.25 -24.89 -5.54
N ILE A 284 8.01 -24.51 -6.58
CA ILE A 284 8.75 -25.44 -7.43
C ILE A 284 9.82 -26.18 -6.62
N GLU A 285 10.57 -25.48 -5.77
CA GLU A 285 11.59 -26.06 -4.90
C GLU A 285 11.00 -27.11 -3.93
N PHE A 286 9.87 -26.81 -3.29
CA PHE A 286 9.19 -27.76 -2.42
C PHE A 286 8.60 -28.94 -3.18
N ASN A 287 8.13 -28.71 -4.41
CA ASN A 287 7.67 -29.77 -5.29
C ASN A 287 8.81 -30.75 -5.67
N ASP A 288 10.00 -30.20 -5.93
CA ASP A 288 11.19 -30.94 -6.36
C ASP A 288 12.02 -31.52 -5.20
N SER A 289 11.69 -31.20 -3.95
CA SER A 289 12.49 -31.57 -2.78
C SER A 289 12.60 -33.10 -2.58
N PRO A 290 13.75 -33.64 -2.11
CA PRO A 290 14.10 -35.07 -2.20
C PRO A 290 13.30 -36.06 -1.33
N GLY A 291 12.13 -35.68 -0.83
CA GLY A 291 11.15 -36.57 -0.17
C GLY A 291 9.94 -36.89 -1.07
N THR A 292 9.84 -36.28 -2.24
CA THR A 292 8.74 -36.39 -3.20
C THR A 292 9.30 -36.91 -4.53
N PHE A 293 9.60 -38.21 -4.56
CA PHE A 293 9.94 -39.07 -5.71
C PHE A 293 10.50 -38.42 -7.00
N ARG A 294 11.84 -38.33 -7.09
CA ARG A 294 12.57 -38.29 -8.39
C ARG A 294 13.07 -39.66 -8.88
N ARG A 295 12.84 -40.76 -8.14
CA ARG A 295 13.54 -42.04 -8.38
C ARG A 295 12.81 -43.07 -9.26
N TYR A 296 11.57 -42.82 -9.68
CA TYR A 296 10.81 -43.76 -10.54
C TYR A 296 10.27 -43.10 -11.81
N ARG A 297 11.10 -42.31 -12.50
CA ARG A 297 10.86 -41.93 -13.92
C ARG A 297 11.68 -42.81 -14.87
N VAL A 298 11.84 -44.09 -14.52
CA VAL A 298 12.25 -45.15 -15.45
C VAL A 298 11.50 -46.41 -15.01
N GLU A 299 10.58 -46.87 -15.85
CA GLU A 299 9.92 -48.19 -15.80
C GLU A 299 9.02 -48.50 -14.59
N LEU A 300 7.70 -48.33 -14.79
CA LEU A 300 6.67 -49.38 -14.70
C LEU A 300 5.29 -48.76 -14.43
N HIS A 301 4.33 -49.09 -15.29
CA HIS A 301 2.90 -48.89 -15.02
C HIS A 301 2.53 -49.72 -13.80
N LEU A 302 2.28 -49.09 -12.65
CA LEU A 302 1.41 -49.60 -11.57
C LEU A 302 1.16 -48.48 -10.56
N ALA A 303 -0.09 -48.39 -10.11
CA ALA A 303 -0.56 -47.44 -9.13
C ALA A 303 -0.04 -47.82 -7.74
N ASP A 304 0.85 -47.01 -7.17
CA ASP A 304 1.33 -47.19 -5.80
C ASP A 304 1.28 -45.84 -5.06
N VAL A 305 0.25 -45.71 -4.21
CA VAL A 305 0.11 -44.63 -3.24
C VAL A 305 1.10 -44.91 -2.11
N CYS A 306 2.16 -44.12 -2.01
CA CYS A 306 3.08 -44.17 -0.86
C CYS A 306 2.42 -43.49 0.34
N SER A 307 2.44 -44.13 1.50
CA SER A 307 1.83 -43.64 2.74
C SER A 307 2.48 -42.36 3.32
N ASP A 308 3.60 -41.91 2.75
CA ASP A 308 4.37 -40.74 3.19
C ASP A 308 4.48 -39.61 2.13
N CYS A 309 3.93 -39.82 0.92
CA CYS A 309 4.09 -38.88 -0.19
C CYS A 309 2.99 -37.81 -0.18
N GLY A 310 3.38 -36.56 0.06
CA GLY A 310 2.52 -35.41 -0.25
C GLY A 310 2.31 -35.27 -1.76
N LEU A 311 1.36 -34.40 -2.15
CA LEU A 311 1.09 -34.08 -3.55
C LEU A 311 2.36 -33.58 -4.28
N VAL A 312 2.67 -34.21 -5.42
CA VAL A 312 3.65 -33.72 -6.40
C VAL A 312 2.92 -33.16 -7.61
N LEU A 313 3.20 -31.90 -7.92
CA LEU A 313 2.69 -31.18 -9.07
C LEU A 313 3.39 -31.69 -10.34
N ASN A 314 2.59 -32.13 -11.31
CA ASN A 314 3.06 -32.48 -12.64
C ASN A 314 3.26 -31.22 -13.52
N ASP A 315 3.75 -31.39 -14.76
CA ASP A 315 4.01 -30.25 -15.66
C ASP A 315 2.74 -29.42 -15.98
N ALA A 316 1.56 -30.06 -16.01
CA ALA A 316 0.29 -29.37 -16.21
C ALA A 316 -0.14 -28.57 -14.97
N ASP A 317 0.10 -29.10 -13.77
CA ASP A 317 -0.12 -28.41 -12.49
C ASP A 317 0.82 -27.19 -12.38
N LEU A 318 2.09 -27.34 -12.75
CA LEU A 318 3.07 -26.24 -12.75
C LEU A 318 2.72 -25.14 -13.78
N ALA A 319 2.17 -25.52 -14.93
CA ALA A 319 1.63 -24.57 -15.91
C ALA A 319 0.39 -23.83 -15.35
N THR A 320 -0.51 -24.56 -14.69
CA THR A 320 -1.71 -24.00 -14.03
C THR A 320 -1.32 -23.04 -12.90
N LEU A 321 -0.32 -23.40 -12.09
CA LEU A 321 0.25 -22.54 -11.06
C LEU A 321 0.86 -21.27 -11.65
N SER A 322 1.63 -21.39 -12.74
CA SER A 322 2.23 -20.23 -13.40
C SER A 322 1.16 -19.25 -13.85
N SER A 323 0.12 -19.75 -14.52
CA SER A 323 -1.02 -18.94 -14.93
C SER A 323 -1.76 -18.31 -13.75
N LEU A 324 -1.89 -19.01 -12.61
CA LEU A 324 -2.49 -18.45 -11.39
C LEU A 324 -1.65 -17.29 -10.85
N VAL A 325 -0.32 -17.44 -10.79
CA VAL A 325 0.58 -16.39 -10.32
C VAL A 325 0.48 -15.16 -11.21
N ASP A 326 0.44 -15.34 -12.53
CA ASP A 326 0.30 -14.24 -13.50
C ASP A 326 -1.01 -13.46 -13.24
N VAL A 327 -2.14 -14.18 -13.14
CA VAL A 327 -3.46 -13.59 -12.85
C VAL A 327 -3.46 -12.81 -11.53
N VAL A 328 -2.86 -13.35 -10.47
CA VAL A 328 -2.84 -12.68 -9.15
C VAL A 328 -1.85 -11.51 -9.11
N SER A 329 -0.82 -11.53 -9.97
CA SER A 329 0.17 -10.45 -10.07
C SER A 329 -0.38 -9.19 -10.76
N GLU A 330 -1.35 -9.34 -11.68
CA GLU A 330 -1.99 -8.26 -12.45
C GLU A 330 -3.06 -7.49 -11.65
N ARG A 331 -2.66 -6.87 -10.54
CA ARG A 331 -3.56 -6.27 -9.53
C ARG A 331 -4.47 -5.14 -10.00
N THR A 332 -4.19 -4.53 -11.14
CA THR A 332 -4.94 -3.39 -11.69
C THR A 332 -6.03 -3.82 -12.67
N SER A 333 -6.08 -5.11 -13.04
CA SER A 333 -6.89 -5.61 -14.16
C SER A 333 -7.82 -6.77 -13.80
N PHE A 334 -8.34 -6.83 -12.56
CA PHE A 334 -9.28 -7.89 -12.14
C PHE A 334 -10.55 -8.03 -12.99
N HIS A 335 -10.90 -7.00 -13.77
CA HIS A 335 -12.01 -7.07 -14.72
C HIS A 335 -11.68 -7.80 -16.03
N ARG A 336 -10.40 -8.10 -16.27
CA ARG A 336 -9.89 -8.75 -17.49
C ARG A 336 -9.35 -10.16 -17.23
N SER A 337 -9.20 -10.55 -15.97
CA SER A 337 -8.67 -11.85 -15.55
C SER A 337 -9.66 -12.60 -14.65
N THR A 338 -9.61 -13.93 -14.69
CA THR A 338 -10.41 -14.79 -13.82
C THR A 338 -9.55 -15.91 -13.26
N ILE A 339 -9.69 -16.19 -11.96
CA ILE A 339 -9.14 -17.41 -11.37
C ILE A 339 -10.05 -18.57 -11.79
N THR A 340 -9.51 -19.53 -12.52
CA THR A 340 -10.27 -20.61 -13.14
C THR A 340 -10.57 -21.76 -12.15
N PRO A 341 -11.60 -22.59 -12.41
CA PRO A 341 -11.87 -23.75 -11.57
C PRO A 341 -10.68 -24.72 -11.45
N ALA A 342 -9.86 -24.87 -12.50
CA ALA A 342 -8.66 -25.69 -12.47
C ALA A 342 -7.58 -25.12 -11.53
N GLN A 343 -7.45 -23.79 -11.45
CA GLN A 343 -6.55 -23.14 -10.50
C GLN A 343 -7.04 -23.28 -9.06
N ILE A 344 -8.37 -23.23 -8.84
CA ILE A 344 -8.97 -23.47 -7.53
C ILE A 344 -8.78 -24.93 -7.10
N ASP A 345 -9.01 -25.89 -7.99
CA ASP A 345 -8.74 -27.31 -7.73
C ASP A 345 -7.27 -27.55 -7.35
N LEU A 346 -6.33 -26.91 -8.05
CA LEU A 346 -4.92 -26.99 -7.71
C LEU A 346 -4.64 -26.46 -6.30
N ILE A 347 -5.20 -25.30 -5.94
CA ILE A 347 -5.11 -24.74 -4.59
C ILE A 347 -5.65 -25.74 -3.56
N ASP A 348 -6.81 -26.33 -3.82
CA ASP A 348 -7.47 -27.31 -2.95
C ASP A 348 -6.59 -28.53 -2.71
N ARG A 349 -6.09 -29.15 -3.79
CA ARG A 349 -5.19 -30.30 -3.70
C ARG A 349 -3.94 -29.98 -2.91
N MET A 350 -3.34 -28.80 -3.10
CA MET A 350 -2.14 -28.41 -2.36
C MET A 350 -2.44 -28.20 -0.86
N ILE A 351 -3.54 -27.53 -0.48
CA ILE A 351 -3.92 -27.35 0.93
C ILE A 351 -4.15 -28.69 1.63
N GLU A 352 -4.80 -29.63 0.96
CA GLU A 352 -5.17 -30.93 1.55
C GLU A 352 -4.00 -31.90 1.67
N ASN A 353 -3.10 -31.90 0.69
CA ASN A 353 -2.12 -32.97 0.52
C ASN A 353 -0.68 -32.52 0.78
N TRP A 354 -0.41 -31.23 0.92
CA TRP A 354 0.92 -30.76 1.31
C TRP A 354 1.13 -30.78 2.82
N LYS A 355 2.37 -31.10 3.22
CA LYS A 355 2.80 -30.97 4.59
C LYS A 355 2.72 -29.48 5.00
N PRO A 356 2.36 -29.16 6.26
CA PRO A 356 2.29 -27.78 6.74
C PRO A 356 3.57 -26.96 6.52
N ALA A 357 4.73 -27.61 6.48
CA ALA A 357 6.02 -26.98 6.18
C ALA A 357 6.14 -26.47 4.73
N HIS A 358 5.37 -27.02 3.78
CA HIS A 358 5.39 -26.64 2.37
C HIS A 358 4.31 -25.61 2.02
N LEU A 359 3.34 -25.37 2.91
CA LEU A 359 2.27 -24.38 2.73
C LEU A 359 2.70 -22.90 2.73
N PRO A 360 3.81 -22.44 3.35
CA PRO A 360 4.11 -21.00 3.44
C PRO A 360 4.06 -20.22 2.11
N PRO A 361 4.68 -20.67 1.00
CA PRO A 361 4.60 -19.92 -0.25
C PRO A 361 3.19 -19.95 -0.87
N LEU A 362 2.45 -21.06 -0.73
CA LEU A 362 1.04 -21.13 -1.17
C LEU A 362 0.17 -20.14 -0.40
N VAL A 363 0.28 -20.09 0.92
CA VAL A 363 -0.50 -19.18 1.75
C VAL A 363 -0.13 -17.71 1.46
N ASN A 364 1.14 -17.44 1.16
CA ASN A 364 1.57 -16.10 0.72
C ASN A 364 0.97 -15.68 -0.64
N LEU A 365 0.77 -16.63 -1.57
CA LEU A 365 0.03 -16.42 -2.81
C LEU A 365 -1.46 -16.17 -2.52
N LEU A 366 -2.08 -17.04 -1.71
CA LEU A 366 -3.50 -16.95 -1.36
C LEU A 366 -3.84 -15.62 -0.69
N ARG A 367 -2.98 -15.12 0.20
CA ARG A 367 -3.10 -13.79 0.79
C ARG A 367 -3.31 -12.68 -0.24
N MET A 368 -2.74 -12.81 -1.44
CA MET A 368 -3.02 -11.89 -2.54
C MET A 368 -4.26 -12.30 -3.35
N ALA A 369 -4.42 -13.60 -3.61
CA ALA A 369 -5.53 -14.13 -4.39
C ALA A 369 -6.91 -13.84 -3.77
N VAL A 370 -7.03 -13.76 -2.43
CA VAL A 370 -8.29 -13.44 -1.74
C VAL A 370 -8.85 -12.06 -2.07
N ILE A 371 -8.04 -11.16 -2.65
CA ILE A 371 -8.48 -9.82 -3.08
C ILE A 371 -9.19 -9.89 -4.44
N HIS A 372 -8.96 -10.97 -5.20
CA HIS A 372 -9.50 -11.18 -6.53
C HIS A 372 -10.98 -11.60 -6.47
N PRO A 373 -11.91 -10.87 -7.12
CA PRO A 373 -13.36 -11.12 -7.01
C PRO A 373 -13.81 -12.54 -7.40
N SER A 374 -13.15 -13.16 -8.38
CA SER A 374 -13.52 -14.50 -8.85
C SER A 374 -13.30 -15.59 -7.79
N LEU A 375 -12.50 -15.35 -6.75
CA LEU A 375 -12.25 -16.32 -5.69
C LEU A 375 -13.29 -16.24 -4.57
N HIS A 376 -14.08 -15.17 -4.50
CA HIS A 376 -14.98 -14.90 -3.37
C HIS A 376 -16.02 -16.00 -3.15
N ALA A 377 -16.53 -16.62 -4.22
CA ALA A 377 -17.52 -17.70 -4.13
C ALA A 377 -16.94 -18.98 -3.49
N TRP A 378 -15.64 -19.24 -3.69
CA TRP A 378 -14.95 -20.38 -3.09
C TRP A 378 -14.51 -20.09 -1.65
N LEU A 379 -14.30 -18.82 -1.27
CA LEU A 379 -13.88 -18.41 0.08
C LEU A 379 -15.06 -18.38 1.09
N THR A 380 -15.67 -19.53 1.31
CA THR A 380 -16.63 -19.75 2.40
C THR A 380 -15.94 -19.80 3.77
N SER A 381 -16.70 -19.64 4.86
CA SER A 381 -16.16 -19.78 6.23
C SER A 381 -15.46 -21.13 6.46
N ALA A 382 -16.01 -22.22 5.89
CA ALA A 382 -15.41 -23.55 5.94
C ALA A 382 -14.05 -23.61 5.22
N ASN A 383 -13.93 -23.02 4.02
CA ASN A 383 -12.68 -23.00 3.27
C ASN A 383 -11.63 -22.10 3.91
N ILE A 384 -12.04 -20.93 4.42
CA ILE A 384 -11.16 -20.04 5.20
C ILE A 384 -10.62 -20.79 6.42
N ALA A 385 -11.50 -21.42 7.21
CA ALA A 385 -11.11 -22.18 8.39
C ALA A 385 -10.18 -23.36 8.04
N ARG A 386 -10.44 -24.06 6.92
CA ARG A 386 -9.58 -25.16 6.44
C ARG A 386 -8.16 -24.67 6.13
N ILE A 387 -8.01 -23.57 5.39
CA ILE A 387 -6.69 -22.98 5.07
C ILE A 387 -5.94 -22.60 6.36
N VAL A 388 -6.65 -21.93 7.28
CA VAL A 388 -6.08 -21.47 8.56
C VAL A 388 -5.60 -22.65 9.40
N ARG A 389 -6.41 -23.71 9.54
CA ARG A 389 -6.06 -24.91 10.32
C ARG A 389 -4.91 -25.69 9.69
N ALA A 390 -4.90 -25.84 8.37
CA ALA A 390 -3.80 -26.51 7.66
C ALA A 390 -2.45 -25.78 7.87
N SER A 391 -2.51 -24.46 8.05
CA SER A 391 -1.34 -23.61 8.28
C SER A 391 -0.81 -23.65 9.72
N ALA A 392 -1.64 -24.06 10.69
CA ALA A 392 -1.35 -23.94 12.12
C ALA A 392 -0.05 -24.64 12.60
N PRO A 393 0.34 -25.82 12.06
CA PRO A 393 1.57 -26.48 12.51
C PRO A 393 2.88 -25.79 12.09
N SER A 394 2.84 -24.83 11.16
CA SER A 394 4.02 -24.10 10.68
C SER A 394 3.94 -22.62 11.05
N ASN A 395 4.96 -22.09 11.72
CA ASN A 395 4.97 -20.68 12.14
C ASN A 395 4.87 -19.71 10.94
N GLU A 396 5.58 -20.00 9.85
CA GLU A 396 5.56 -19.16 8.65
C GLU A 396 4.21 -19.23 7.93
N ALA A 397 3.64 -20.44 7.81
CA ALA A 397 2.31 -20.61 7.21
C ALA A 397 1.23 -19.96 8.08
N SER A 398 1.30 -20.11 9.41
CA SER A 398 0.38 -19.48 10.37
C SER A 398 0.38 -17.96 10.25
N LEU A 399 1.56 -17.35 10.19
CA LEU A 399 1.68 -15.90 10.00
C LEU A 399 1.13 -15.47 8.63
N GLY A 400 1.39 -16.25 7.58
CA GLY A 400 0.79 -16.04 6.25
C GLY A 400 -0.74 -16.12 6.29
N ALA A 401 -1.30 -17.11 6.99
CA ALA A 401 -2.73 -17.36 7.06
C ALA A 401 -3.44 -16.24 7.82
N LEU A 402 -2.90 -15.78 8.95
CA LEU A 402 -3.44 -14.64 9.69
C LEU A 402 -3.42 -13.34 8.86
N ARG A 403 -2.37 -13.13 8.05
CA ARG A 403 -2.28 -12.00 7.11
C ARG A 403 -3.26 -12.13 5.95
N MET A 404 -3.48 -13.34 5.45
CA MET A 404 -4.55 -13.64 4.48
C MET A 404 -5.90 -13.29 5.08
N THR A 405 -6.17 -13.72 6.32
CA THR A 405 -7.42 -13.42 7.03
C THR A 405 -7.65 -11.91 7.18
N CYS A 406 -6.59 -11.13 7.42
CA CYS A 406 -6.70 -9.66 7.44
C CYS A 406 -7.15 -9.09 6.07
N ASN A 407 -6.68 -9.65 4.96
CA ASN A 407 -7.05 -9.20 3.61
C ASN A 407 -8.51 -9.55 3.23
N LEU A 408 -9.14 -10.53 3.90
CA LEU A 408 -10.55 -10.88 3.66
C LEU A 408 -11.51 -9.71 3.97
N PHE A 409 -11.09 -8.75 4.80
CA PHE A 409 -11.88 -7.56 5.12
C PHE A 409 -11.88 -6.49 4.01
N ILE A 410 -11.01 -6.59 3.00
CA ILE A 410 -10.84 -5.54 1.97
C ILE A 410 -12.09 -5.37 1.11
N ARG A 411 -12.78 -6.46 0.77
CA ARG A 411 -13.92 -6.46 -0.17
C ARG A 411 -15.22 -6.70 0.58
N GLY A 412 -16.26 -5.96 0.23
CA GLY A 412 -17.58 -6.04 0.88
C GLY A 412 -18.17 -7.46 1.02
N PRO A 413 -18.20 -8.30 -0.03
CA PRO A 413 -18.77 -9.65 0.08
C PRO A 413 -18.05 -10.54 1.09
N LEU A 414 -16.71 -10.54 1.09
CA LEU A 414 -15.93 -11.32 2.04
C LEU A 414 -15.97 -10.73 3.44
N LYS A 415 -15.97 -9.40 3.58
CA LYS A 415 -16.19 -8.73 4.87
C LYS A 415 -17.50 -9.18 5.52
N LYS A 416 -18.57 -9.31 4.73
CA LYS A 416 -19.85 -9.85 5.20
C LYS A 416 -19.71 -11.31 5.68
N VAL A 417 -19.03 -12.17 4.93
CA VAL A 417 -18.73 -13.55 5.37
C VAL A 417 -17.95 -13.55 6.70
N MET A 418 -16.93 -12.69 6.83
CA MET A 418 -16.12 -12.60 8.06
C MET A 418 -16.99 -12.32 9.29
N VAL A 419 -17.95 -11.38 9.18
CA VAL A 419 -18.84 -10.98 10.27
C VAL A 419 -19.97 -11.97 10.50
N ASP A 420 -20.64 -12.43 9.44
CA ASP A 420 -21.78 -13.35 9.54
C ASP A 420 -21.35 -14.71 10.11
N GLU A 421 -20.11 -15.13 9.84
CA GLU A 421 -19.53 -16.43 10.24
C GLU A 421 -18.39 -16.28 11.27
N PHE A 422 -18.52 -15.29 12.16
CA PHE A 422 -17.50 -14.97 13.17
C PHE A 422 -17.05 -16.21 13.96
N ASP A 423 -17.97 -17.00 14.49
CA ASP A 423 -17.68 -18.16 15.33
C ASP A 423 -16.79 -19.19 14.61
N THR A 424 -17.16 -19.56 13.39
CA THR A 424 -16.44 -20.55 12.57
C THR A 424 -15.01 -20.09 12.29
N ILE A 425 -14.84 -18.82 11.96
CA ILE A 425 -13.56 -18.26 11.57
C ILE A 425 -12.69 -18.00 12.81
N HIS A 426 -13.29 -17.46 13.88
CA HIS A 426 -12.62 -17.21 15.15
C HIS A 426 -12.11 -18.50 15.77
N GLU A 427 -12.92 -19.56 15.84
CA GLU A 427 -12.48 -20.87 16.34
C GLU A 427 -11.31 -21.45 15.53
N ALA A 428 -11.20 -21.14 14.24
CA ALA A 428 -10.04 -21.55 13.44
C ALA A 428 -8.76 -20.77 13.79
N ILE A 429 -8.86 -19.47 14.11
CA ILE A 429 -7.69 -18.63 14.45
C ILE A 429 -7.37 -18.61 15.96
N ARG A 430 -8.32 -18.98 16.82
CA ARG A 430 -8.18 -18.91 18.30
C ARG A 430 -6.93 -19.62 18.82
N PRO A 431 -6.50 -20.80 18.31
CA PRO A 431 -5.27 -21.45 18.78
C PRO A 431 -3.99 -20.60 18.65
N PHE A 432 -3.97 -19.57 17.79
CA PHE A 432 -2.79 -18.73 17.61
C PHE A 432 -2.50 -17.80 18.78
N ILE A 433 -3.46 -17.54 19.67
CA ILE A 433 -3.24 -16.69 20.85
C ILE A 433 -2.26 -17.31 21.85
N THR A 434 -2.23 -18.65 21.94
CA THR A 434 -1.31 -19.39 22.82
C THR A 434 0.01 -19.71 22.14
N SER A 435 0.23 -19.25 20.91
CA SER A 435 1.49 -19.47 20.19
C SER A 435 2.67 -18.90 20.98
N PRO A 436 3.78 -19.66 21.13
CA PRO A 436 4.99 -19.14 21.75
C PRO A 436 5.62 -18.00 20.93
N ALA A 437 5.36 -17.97 19.62
CA ALA A 437 5.88 -16.94 18.72
C ALA A 437 5.09 -15.62 18.87
N GLY A 438 5.72 -14.61 19.46
CA GLY A 438 5.14 -13.27 19.60
C GLY A 438 4.54 -12.68 18.31
N PRO A 439 5.19 -12.78 17.14
CA PRO A 439 4.63 -12.27 15.88
C PRO A 439 3.29 -12.92 15.49
N ILE A 440 3.07 -14.19 15.82
CA ILE A 440 1.81 -14.89 15.54
C ILE A 440 0.70 -14.37 16.44
N ARG A 441 0.96 -14.22 17.74
CA ARG A 441 -0.01 -13.61 18.68
C ARG A 441 -0.41 -12.20 18.24
N LEU A 442 0.56 -11.39 17.82
CA LEU A 442 0.29 -10.05 17.31
C LEU A 442 -0.53 -10.10 16.00
N ALA A 443 -0.22 -11.00 15.07
CA ALA A 443 -1.01 -11.16 13.84
C ALA A 443 -2.46 -11.58 14.14
N TYR A 444 -2.69 -12.45 15.12
CA TYR A 444 -4.03 -12.80 15.62
C TYR A 444 -4.75 -11.56 16.16
N MET A 445 -4.08 -10.75 16.99
CA MET A 445 -4.63 -9.46 17.46
C MET A 445 -4.97 -8.52 16.30
N THR A 446 -4.18 -8.49 15.22
CA THR A 446 -4.48 -7.68 14.03
C THR A 446 -5.80 -8.10 13.38
N VAL A 447 -6.08 -9.41 13.31
CA VAL A 447 -7.37 -9.91 12.77
C VAL A 447 -8.53 -9.41 13.62
N LEU A 448 -8.40 -9.46 14.95
CA LEU A 448 -9.42 -8.95 15.87
C LEU A 448 -9.63 -7.42 15.77
N ILE A 449 -8.56 -6.67 15.52
CA ILE A 449 -8.66 -5.22 15.22
C ILE A 449 -9.49 -4.99 13.95
N ASN A 450 -9.27 -5.75 12.88
CA ASN A 450 -10.06 -5.62 11.66
C ASN A 450 -11.55 -5.93 11.87
N TYR A 451 -11.87 -6.88 12.76
CA TYR A 451 -13.26 -7.10 13.19
C TYR A 451 -13.83 -5.86 13.87
N ALA A 452 -13.14 -5.32 14.88
CA ALA A 452 -13.58 -4.14 15.61
C ALA A 452 -13.78 -2.92 14.70
N ILE A 453 -12.85 -2.69 13.76
CA ILE A 453 -12.95 -1.64 12.74
C ILE A 453 -14.17 -1.85 11.84
N SER A 454 -14.43 -3.09 11.41
CA SER A 454 -15.57 -3.40 10.54
C SER A 454 -16.90 -3.13 11.23
N PHE A 455 -16.95 -3.21 12.56
CA PHE A 455 -18.12 -2.88 13.36
C PHE A 455 -18.37 -1.38 13.53
N LEU A 456 -17.45 -0.51 13.10
CA LEU A 456 -17.68 0.94 13.02
C LEU A 456 -18.48 1.31 11.77
N GLU A 457 -18.62 0.41 10.79
CA GLU A 457 -19.42 0.64 9.58
C GLU A 457 -20.92 0.49 9.89
N PRO A 458 -21.75 1.55 9.82
CA PRO A 458 -23.13 1.50 10.33
C PRO A 458 -24.01 0.44 9.65
N LYS A 459 -23.81 0.20 8.35
CA LYS A 459 -24.55 -0.80 7.58
C LYS A 459 -24.26 -2.23 8.04
N LEU A 460 -23.03 -2.51 8.45
CA LEU A 460 -22.61 -3.84 8.89
C LEU A 460 -22.88 -4.02 10.38
N ALA A 461 -22.66 -2.97 11.18
CA ALA A 461 -22.87 -2.96 12.62
C ALA A 461 -24.32 -3.24 13.05
N ALA A 462 -25.29 -2.93 12.21
CA ALA A 462 -26.71 -3.10 12.51
C ALA A 462 -27.25 -4.52 12.32
N THR A 463 -26.45 -5.47 11.81
CA THR A 463 -26.91 -6.86 11.61
C THR A 463 -26.92 -7.64 12.93
N GLU A 464 -27.83 -8.62 13.05
CA GLU A 464 -27.90 -9.51 14.22
C GLU A 464 -26.58 -10.27 14.42
N SER A 465 -25.98 -10.76 13.33
CA SER A 465 -24.68 -11.43 13.37
C SER A 465 -23.56 -10.50 13.87
N ALA A 466 -23.55 -9.22 13.47
CA ALA A 466 -22.56 -8.26 13.97
C ALA A 466 -22.73 -7.99 15.46
N GLN A 467 -23.97 -7.89 15.95
CA GLN A 467 -24.23 -7.72 17.38
C GLN A 467 -23.75 -8.93 18.19
N SER A 468 -24.06 -10.15 17.74
CA SER A 468 -23.53 -11.38 18.36
C SER A 468 -21.99 -11.40 18.37
N ALA A 469 -21.36 -11.10 17.23
CA ALA A 469 -19.91 -11.09 17.09
C ALA A 469 -19.22 -10.03 17.98
N LYS A 470 -19.83 -8.85 18.17
CA LYS A 470 -19.35 -7.83 19.12
C LYS A 470 -19.31 -8.34 20.55
N VAL A 471 -20.38 -8.99 21.01
CA VAL A 471 -20.46 -9.56 22.37
C VAL A 471 -19.36 -10.59 22.59
N GLN A 472 -19.22 -11.51 21.63
CA GLN A 472 -18.18 -12.54 21.70
C GLN A 472 -16.78 -11.94 21.69
N LEU A 473 -16.51 -10.99 20.79
CA LEU A 473 -15.22 -10.34 20.69
C LEU A 473 -14.86 -9.59 21.98
N LEU A 474 -15.82 -8.93 22.60
CA LEU A 474 -15.62 -8.24 23.88
C LEU A 474 -15.33 -9.23 25.02
N SER A 475 -16.04 -10.36 25.06
CA SER A 475 -15.79 -11.45 26.02
C SER A 475 -14.39 -12.03 25.87
N ILE A 476 -13.96 -12.32 24.63
CA ILE A 476 -12.60 -12.77 24.30
C ILE A 476 -11.57 -11.73 24.76
N CYS A 477 -11.83 -10.44 24.52
CA CYS A 477 -10.90 -9.39 24.93
C CYS A 477 -10.76 -9.28 26.45
N SER A 478 -11.87 -9.43 27.20
CA SER A 478 -11.83 -9.43 28.67
C SER A 478 -11.01 -10.61 29.20
N GLU A 479 -11.25 -11.83 28.70
CA GLU A 479 -10.49 -13.03 29.08
C GLU A 479 -8.97 -12.85 28.82
N LEU A 480 -8.62 -12.31 27.66
CA LEU A 480 -7.22 -12.12 27.26
C LEU A 480 -6.54 -10.96 28.02
N LEU A 481 -7.27 -9.90 28.35
CA LEU A 481 -6.73 -8.81 29.17
C LEU A 481 -6.41 -9.28 30.60
N GLN A 482 -7.19 -10.21 31.15
CA GLN A 482 -6.95 -10.75 32.49
C GLN A 482 -5.76 -11.73 32.54
N SER A 483 -5.50 -12.45 31.45
CA SER A 483 -4.52 -13.53 31.39
C SER A 483 -3.18 -13.17 30.73
N SER A 484 -3.13 -12.12 29.91
CA SER A 484 -1.92 -11.73 29.18
C SER A 484 -0.97 -10.89 30.02
N SER A 485 0.33 -11.12 29.86
CA SER A 485 1.42 -10.30 30.42
C SER A 485 2.23 -9.57 29.33
N ASP A 486 1.89 -9.77 28.06
CA ASP A 486 2.61 -9.18 26.93
C ASP A 486 2.03 -7.79 26.63
N VAL A 487 2.79 -6.74 26.96
CA VAL A 487 2.35 -5.34 26.82
C VAL A 487 1.86 -5.00 25.40
N LYS A 488 2.43 -5.63 24.37
CA LYS A 488 2.03 -5.39 22.97
C LYS A 488 0.68 -6.03 22.66
N VAL A 489 0.38 -7.17 23.26
CA VAL A 489 -0.93 -7.83 23.16
C VAL A 489 -1.96 -7.02 23.93
N ILE A 490 -1.66 -6.62 25.16
CA ILE A 490 -2.53 -5.80 26.01
C ILE A 490 -2.89 -4.48 25.31
N ASN A 491 -1.91 -3.77 24.75
CA ASN A 491 -2.16 -2.54 23.99
C ASN A 491 -3.17 -2.74 22.86
N ARG A 492 -3.04 -3.83 22.08
CA ARG A 492 -3.98 -4.15 21.01
C ARG A 492 -5.37 -4.52 21.54
N LEU A 493 -5.46 -5.24 22.65
CA LEU A 493 -6.73 -5.58 23.28
C LEU A 493 -7.47 -4.34 23.75
N VAL A 494 -6.77 -3.39 24.39
CA VAL A 494 -7.37 -2.11 24.83
C VAL A 494 -7.89 -1.31 23.63
N LEU A 495 -7.17 -1.31 22.49
CA LEU A 495 -7.65 -0.68 21.26
C LEU A 495 -8.91 -1.36 20.69
N ILE A 496 -8.97 -2.70 20.72
CA ILE A 496 -10.14 -3.46 20.28
C ILE A 496 -11.34 -3.12 21.18
N VAL A 497 -11.17 -3.18 22.50
CA VAL A 497 -12.21 -2.83 23.48
C VAL A 497 -12.70 -1.41 23.26
N GLY A 498 -11.78 -0.44 23.16
CA GLY A 498 -12.13 0.96 22.90
C GLY A 498 -12.94 1.14 21.62
N SER A 499 -12.56 0.44 20.55
CA SER A 499 -13.29 0.48 19.28
C SER A 499 -14.69 -0.12 19.38
N LEU A 500 -14.88 -1.15 20.22
CA LEU A 500 -16.18 -1.80 20.42
C LEU A 500 -17.14 -0.97 21.26
N VAL A 501 -16.64 -0.32 22.33
CA VAL A 501 -17.49 0.46 23.25
C VAL A 501 -17.74 1.88 22.77
N PHE A 502 -16.96 2.35 21.79
CA PHE A 502 -17.10 3.68 21.22
C PHE A 502 -18.49 3.87 20.58
N ARG A 503 -19.30 4.75 21.19
CA ARG A 503 -20.68 5.07 20.76
C ARG A 503 -21.61 3.86 20.65
N ASP A 504 -21.34 2.78 21.38
CA ASP A 504 -22.15 1.56 21.38
C ASP A 504 -22.59 1.23 22.81
N THR A 505 -23.81 1.62 23.17
CA THR A 505 -24.36 1.47 24.53
C THR A 505 -24.53 0.02 24.94
N THR A 506 -24.81 -0.87 23.98
CA THR A 506 -24.90 -2.31 24.22
C THR A 506 -23.53 -2.86 24.60
N CYS A 507 -22.48 -2.53 23.85
CA CYS A 507 -21.12 -2.94 24.16
C CYS A 507 -20.63 -2.33 25.49
N LYS A 508 -20.97 -1.07 25.80
CA LYS A 508 -20.69 -0.46 27.12
C LYS A 508 -21.33 -1.25 28.27
N SER A 509 -22.61 -1.59 28.16
CA SER A 509 -23.34 -2.37 29.18
C SER A 509 -22.73 -3.76 29.40
N ILE A 510 -22.33 -4.43 28.33
CA ILE A 510 -21.65 -5.73 28.39
C ILE A 510 -20.25 -5.57 29.00
N ALA A 511 -19.50 -4.52 28.63
CA ALA A 511 -18.18 -4.26 29.18
C ALA A 511 -18.22 -4.04 30.70
N HIS A 512 -19.24 -3.33 31.20
CA HIS A 512 -19.52 -3.20 32.63
C HIS A 512 -19.78 -4.55 33.30
N SER A 513 -20.63 -5.38 32.69
CA SER A 513 -20.95 -6.72 33.19
C SER A 513 -19.72 -7.64 33.25
N LEU A 514 -18.77 -7.45 32.33
CA LEU A 514 -17.52 -8.20 32.23
C LEU A 514 -16.36 -7.59 33.04
N GLN A 515 -16.59 -6.54 33.83
CA GLN A 515 -15.57 -5.87 34.65
C GLN A 515 -14.34 -5.42 33.83
N VAL A 516 -14.60 -4.93 32.62
CA VAL A 516 -13.55 -4.45 31.71
C VAL A 516 -12.85 -3.22 32.28
N ALA A 517 -13.60 -2.35 32.99
CA ALA A 517 -13.04 -1.16 33.61
C ALA A 517 -11.96 -1.50 34.66
N GLU A 518 -12.23 -2.45 35.54
CA GLU A 518 -11.28 -2.91 36.55
C GLU A 518 -10.02 -3.51 35.90
N THR A 519 -10.22 -4.28 34.83
CA THR A 519 -9.12 -4.90 34.08
C THR A 519 -8.25 -3.85 33.37
N CYS A 520 -8.87 -2.84 32.75
CA CYS A 520 -8.16 -1.72 32.13
C CYS A 520 -7.42 -0.85 33.16
N ALA A 521 -8.02 -0.58 34.32
CA ALA A 521 -7.38 0.15 35.41
C ALA A 521 -6.17 -0.60 35.97
N LYS A 522 -6.29 -1.93 36.12
CA LYS A 522 -5.16 -2.78 36.52
C LYS A 522 -4.03 -2.70 35.50
N ALA A 523 -4.32 -2.91 34.22
CA ALA A 523 -3.34 -2.81 33.14
C ALA A 523 -2.67 -1.42 33.08
N GLN A 524 -3.44 -0.34 33.29
CA GLN A 524 -2.90 1.01 33.35
C GLN A 524 -1.90 1.18 34.49
N SER A 525 -2.19 0.63 35.67
CA SER A 525 -1.30 0.69 36.83
C SER A 525 -0.04 -0.17 36.64
N GLU A 526 -0.19 -1.37 36.07
CA GLU A 526 0.89 -2.33 35.86
C GLU A 526 1.88 -1.84 34.80
N PHE A 527 1.38 -1.15 33.77
CA PHE A 527 2.18 -0.65 32.65
C PHE A 527 2.24 0.88 32.60
N ALA A 528 2.24 1.55 33.76
CA ALA A 528 2.21 3.01 33.86
C ALA A 528 3.39 3.72 33.14
N THR A 529 4.49 3.01 32.87
CA THR A 529 5.66 3.54 32.15
C THR A 529 5.50 3.52 30.62
N ASP A 530 4.46 2.86 30.10
CA ASP A 530 4.07 2.90 28.70
C ASP A 530 3.00 3.99 28.51
N ALA A 531 3.44 5.17 28.07
CA ALA A 531 2.56 6.33 27.90
C ALA A 531 1.40 6.06 26.94
N GLN A 532 1.62 5.20 25.92
CA GLN A 532 0.62 4.90 24.91
C GLN A 532 -0.48 4.01 25.47
N LEU A 533 -0.10 2.93 26.16
CA LEU A 533 -1.06 2.02 26.80
C LEU A 533 -1.81 2.73 27.94
N SER A 534 -1.12 3.50 28.77
CA SER A 534 -1.76 4.24 29.86
C SER A 534 -2.81 5.23 29.33
N LEU A 535 -2.51 5.92 28.23
CA LEU A 535 -3.47 6.81 27.57
C LEU A 535 -4.64 6.03 26.96
N ALA A 536 -4.39 4.93 26.26
CA ALA A 536 -5.45 4.09 25.69
C ALA A 536 -6.40 3.58 26.79
N CYS A 537 -5.87 3.07 27.91
CA CYS A 537 -6.70 2.66 29.05
C CYS A 537 -7.50 3.84 29.61
N SER A 538 -6.90 5.03 29.71
CA SER A 538 -7.60 6.23 30.21
C SER A 538 -8.81 6.58 29.35
N GLU A 539 -8.66 6.55 28.02
CA GLU A 539 -9.76 6.86 27.09
C GLU A 539 -10.86 5.80 27.13
N VAL A 540 -10.50 4.52 27.24
CA VAL A 540 -11.49 3.43 27.42
C VAL A 540 -12.25 3.61 28.74
N LEU A 541 -11.55 3.88 29.85
CA LEU A 541 -12.18 4.11 31.16
C LEU A 541 -13.12 5.32 31.15
N LYS A 542 -12.72 6.42 30.50
CA LYS A 542 -13.60 7.58 30.30
C LYS A 542 -14.84 7.18 29.51
N SER A 543 -14.68 6.51 28.37
CA SER A 543 -15.79 6.10 27.52
C SER A 543 -16.78 5.15 28.21
N LEU A 544 -16.30 4.27 29.09
CA LEU A 544 -17.14 3.39 29.89
C LEU A 544 -17.94 4.13 30.96
N ASN A 545 -17.38 5.20 31.53
CA ASN A 545 -18.02 6.00 32.58
C ASN A 545 -18.91 7.13 32.05
N ASP A 546 -18.82 7.45 30.76
CA ASP A 546 -19.62 8.48 30.13
C ASP A 546 -20.95 7.89 29.64
N ASP A 547 -22.05 8.27 30.30
CA ASP A 547 -23.40 7.81 29.98
C ASP A 547 -23.94 8.45 28.67
N ASP A 548 -23.36 9.57 28.22
CA ASP A 548 -23.98 10.44 27.20
C ASP A 548 -23.14 10.71 25.92
N ASN A 549 -21.98 10.07 25.69
CA ASN A 549 -21.29 10.10 24.37
C ASN A 549 -20.44 8.86 24.06
#